data_AF-D4F3U9-F1
#
_entry.id   AF-D4F3U9-F1
#
_cell.length_a   1.000
_cell.length_b   1.000
_cell.length_c   1.000
_cell.angle_alpha   90.00
_cell.angle_beta   90.00
_cell.angle_gamma   90.00
#
_symmetry.space_group_name_H-M   'P 1'
#
loop_
_entity.id
_entity.type
_entity.pdbx_description
1 polymer ?
#
loop_
_entity_poly.entity_id
_entity_poly.type
_entity_poly.pdbx_seq_one_letter_code
_entity_poly.pdbx_strand_id
1 'polypeptide(L)'
;MKYQQLENLECGWKWKYLVKKQREGESITRYQELSQAQQAVEQLLRLEHEPVKVQTWIREHMDPALANRMKQTIRARRKRHFNAENQHTRKKSIDL
;
A
#
# COMPACT_ATOMS: atom_id res chain seq x y z
N MET A 1 -6.87 17.26 8.70
CA MET A 1 -6.38 15.90 9.05
C MET A 1 -5.34 16.03 10.17
N LYS A 2 -5.31 15.11 11.16
CA LYS A 2 -4.43 15.22 12.35
C LYS A 2 -2.94 14.90 12.12
N TYR A 3 -2.62 14.06 11.13
CA TYR A 3 -1.26 13.61 10.83
C TYR A 3 -0.86 14.04 9.42
N GLN A 4 0.39 14.49 9.24
CA GLN A 4 0.94 14.87 7.94
C GLN A 4 1.05 13.63 7.02
N GLN A 5 0.78 13.80 5.73
CA GLN A 5 1.02 12.76 4.74
C GLN A 5 2.50 12.76 4.35
N LEU A 6 3.14 11.60 4.41
CA LEU A 6 4.55 11.43 4.07
C LEU A 6 4.64 10.75 2.71
N GLU A 7 4.41 11.49 1.63
CA GLU A 7 4.16 10.92 0.28
C GLU A 7 5.21 9.91 -0.15
N ASN A 8 6.51 10.24 -0.02
CA ASN A 8 7.60 9.35 -0.40
C ASN A 8 7.61 8.05 0.43
N LEU A 9 7.48 8.18 1.76
CA LEU A 9 7.47 7.05 2.68
C LEU A 9 6.22 6.18 2.49
N GLU A 10 5.06 6.80 2.29
CA GLU A 10 3.80 6.13 2.04
C GLU A 10 3.76 5.41 0.70
N CYS A 11 4.44 5.92 -0.33
CA CYS A 11 4.63 5.20 -1.59
C CYS A 11 5.34 3.87 -1.37
N GLY A 12 6.43 3.86 -0.58
CA GLY A 12 7.11 2.62 -0.21
C GLY A 12 6.20 1.65 0.55
N TRP A 13 5.32 2.15 1.42
CA TRP A 13 4.34 1.30 2.11
C TRP A 13 3.26 0.74 1.17
N LYS A 14 2.77 1.53 0.21
CA LYS A 14 1.79 1.10 -0.79
C LYS A 14 2.40 0.01 -1.69
N TRP A 15 3.61 0.20 -2.18
CA TRP A 15 4.31 -0.81 -2.98
C TRP A 15 4.48 -2.12 -2.21
N LYS A 16 5.02 -2.07 -0.98
CA LYS A 16 5.16 -3.26 -0.11
C LYS A 16 3.84 -3.97 0.16
N TYR A 17 2.76 -3.20 0.33
CA TYR A 17 1.42 -3.76 0.51
C TYR A 17 0.95 -4.53 -0.73
N LEU A 18 1.07 -3.93 -1.92
CA LEU A 18 0.64 -4.55 -3.17
C LEU A 18 1.45 -5.81 -3.51
N VAL A 19 2.77 -5.76 -3.35
CA VAL A 19 3.64 -6.92 -3.57
C VAL A 19 3.31 -8.04 -2.59
N LYS A 20 3.03 -7.72 -1.32
CA LYS A 20 2.57 -8.71 -0.34
C LYS A 20 1.26 -9.34 -0.78
N LYS A 21 0.29 -8.54 -1.22
CA LYS A 21 -1.02 -9.05 -1.68
C LYS A 21 -0.93 -9.96 -2.88
N GLN A 22 -0.08 -9.61 -3.84
CA GLN A 22 0.14 -10.51 -4.96
C GLN A 22 0.82 -11.82 -4.54
N ARG A 23 1.78 -11.78 -3.62
CA ARG A 23 2.41 -13.01 -3.09
C ARG A 23 1.43 -13.89 -2.30
N GLU A 24 0.39 -13.30 -1.72
CA GLU A 24 -0.71 -14.02 -1.07
C GLU A 24 -1.72 -14.63 -2.07
N GLY A 25 -1.51 -14.44 -3.39
CA GLY A 25 -2.39 -14.95 -4.45
C GLY A 25 -3.64 -14.08 -4.68
N GLU A 26 -3.69 -12.87 -4.13
CA GLU A 26 -4.81 -11.95 -4.29
C GLU A 26 -4.65 -11.12 -5.58
N SER A 27 -5.70 -11.00 -6.40
CA SER A 27 -5.65 -10.14 -7.58
C SER A 27 -5.53 -8.66 -7.17
N ILE A 28 -4.43 -8.04 -7.57
CA ILE A 28 -4.17 -6.62 -7.28
C ILE A 28 -4.56 -5.69 -8.43
N THR A 29 -4.84 -6.24 -9.62
CA THR A 29 -5.13 -5.47 -10.82
C THR A 29 -6.63 -5.50 -11.15
N ARG A 30 -7.08 -4.49 -11.90
CA ARG A 30 -8.46 -4.39 -12.39
C ARG A 30 -8.76 -5.24 -13.64
N TYR A 31 -7.75 -5.94 -14.16
CA TYR A 31 -7.87 -6.68 -15.41
C TYR A 31 -8.47 -8.07 -15.15
N GLN A 32 -9.39 -8.48 -16.02
CA GLN A 32 -9.94 -9.85 -16.02
C GLN A 32 -8.98 -10.81 -16.75
N GLU A 33 -8.29 -10.31 -17.77
CA GLU A 33 -7.32 -11.07 -18.56
C GLU A 33 -6.02 -11.30 -17.77
N LEU A 34 -5.63 -12.57 -17.65
CA LEU A 34 -4.44 -12.99 -16.89
C LEU A 34 -3.16 -12.37 -17.47
N SER A 35 -3.04 -12.30 -18.79
CA SER A 35 -1.87 -11.76 -19.48
C SER A 35 -1.65 -10.27 -19.16
N GLN A 36 -2.72 -9.47 -19.18
CA GLN A 36 -2.67 -8.05 -18.82
C GLN A 36 -2.40 -7.86 -17.33
N ALA A 37 -3.03 -8.66 -16.48
CA ALA A 37 -2.78 -8.64 -15.04
C ALA A 37 -1.30 -8.93 -14.73
N GLN A 38 -0.72 -9.96 -15.37
CA GLN A 38 0.66 -10.36 -15.20
C GLN A 38 1.64 -9.27 -15.66
N GLN A 39 1.40 -8.66 -16.83
CA GLN A 39 2.22 -7.55 -17.32
C GLN A 39 2.21 -6.35 -16.36
N ALA A 40 1.04 -5.98 -15.83
CA ALA A 40 0.95 -4.90 -14.86
C ALA A 40 1.67 -5.25 -13.54
N VAL A 41 1.59 -6.49 -13.08
CA VAL A 41 2.34 -6.96 -11.89
C VAL A 41 3.85 -6.88 -12.13
N GLU A 42 4.34 -7.32 -13.29
CA GLU A 42 5.76 -7.24 -13.64
C GLU A 42 6.26 -5.80 -13.70
N GLN A 43 5.46 -4.88 -14.24
CA GLN A 43 5.75 -3.46 -14.19
C GLN A 43 5.88 -2.99 -12.74
N LEU A 44 4.92 -3.30 -11.87
CA LEU A 44 4.95 -2.89 -10.46
C LEU A 44 6.23 -3.34 -9.75
N LEU A 45 6.68 -4.57 -9.99
CA LEU A 45 7.89 -5.12 -9.35
C LEU A 45 9.16 -4.33 -9.71
N ARG A 46 9.22 -3.71 -10.88
CA ARG A 46 10.35 -2.87 -11.31
C ARG A 46 10.35 -1.47 -10.69
N LEU A 47 9.23 -1.04 -10.09
CA LEU A 47 9.04 0.32 -9.57
C LEU A 47 9.40 0.48 -8.08
N GLU A 48 10.11 -0.48 -7.46
CA GLU A 48 10.36 -0.50 -6.00
C GLU A 48 10.90 0.83 -5.45
N HIS A 49 11.81 1.46 -6.18
CA HIS A 49 12.48 2.70 -5.76
C HIS A 49 11.94 3.97 -6.46
N GLU A 50 10.81 3.87 -7.17
CA GLU A 50 10.27 4.94 -8.00
C GLU A 50 8.89 5.42 -7.49
N PRO A 51 8.84 6.24 -6.44
CA PRO A 51 7.60 6.57 -5.73
C PRO A 51 6.55 7.24 -6.62
N VAL A 52 6.98 8.06 -7.59
CA VAL A 52 6.09 8.73 -8.54
C VAL A 52 5.43 7.71 -9.46
N LYS A 53 6.21 6.78 -10.03
CA LYS A 53 5.69 5.76 -10.96
C LYS A 53 4.78 4.77 -10.24
N VAL A 54 5.04 4.45 -8.97
CA VAL A 54 4.11 3.64 -8.14
C VAL A 54 2.74 4.31 -8.02
N GLN A 55 2.68 5.63 -7.83
CA GLN A 55 1.38 6.32 -7.77
C GLN A 55 0.64 6.30 -9.10
N THR A 56 1.36 6.43 -10.21
CA THR A 56 0.78 6.32 -11.56
C THR A 56 0.22 4.91 -11.77
N TRP A 57 1.01 3.88 -11.45
CA TRP A 57 0.58 2.48 -11.54
C TRP A 57 -0.69 2.20 -10.74
N ILE A 58 -0.77 2.72 -9.50
CA ILE A 58 -1.95 2.58 -8.64
C ILE A 58 -3.20 3.17 -9.27
N ARG A 59 -3.07 4.30 -9.98
CA ARG A 59 -4.20 4.94 -10.67
C ARG A 59 -4.63 4.18 -11.93
N GLU A 60 -3.69 3.55 -12.61
CA GLU A 60 -3.88 2.95 -13.94
C GLU A 60 -4.15 1.45 -13.94
N HIS A 61 -3.78 0.71 -12.89
CA HIS A 61 -3.86 -0.75 -12.95
C HIS A 61 -4.57 -1.38 -11.77
N MET A 62 -4.65 -0.68 -10.63
CA MET A 62 -5.11 -1.29 -9.39
C MET A 62 -6.61 -1.56 -9.36
N ASP A 63 -6.99 -2.68 -8.74
CA ASP A 63 -8.39 -2.98 -8.43
C ASP A 63 -9.01 -1.91 -7.49
N PRO A 64 -10.16 -1.31 -7.86
CA PRO A 64 -10.87 -0.34 -7.02
C PRO A 64 -11.26 -0.88 -5.64
N ALA A 65 -11.60 -2.17 -5.51
CA ALA A 65 -11.98 -2.73 -4.21
C ALA A 65 -10.76 -2.86 -3.27
N LEU A 66 -9.61 -3.28 -3.80
CA LEU A 66 -8.33 -3.25 -3.10
C LEU A 66 -7.89 -1.82 -2.73
N ALA A 67 -8.21 -0.82 -3.56
CA ALA A 67 -7.88 0.58 -3.31
C ALA A 67 -8.38 1.09 -1.96
N ASN A 68 -9.63 0.77 -1.64
CA ASN A 68 -10.26 1.23 -0.40
C ASN A 68 -9.63 0.56 0.83
N ARG A 69 -9.35 -0.74 0.75
CA ARG A 69 -8.66 -1.49 1.82
C ARG A 69 -7.23 -1.00 2.02
N MET A 70 -6.52 -0.70 0.93
CA MET A 70 -5.17 -0.13 1.00
C MET A 70 -5.20 1.26 1.64
N LYS A 71 -6.12 2.16 1.25
CA LYS A 71 -6.26 3.50 1.85
C LYS A 71 -6.41 3.43 3.38
N GLN A 72 -7.26 2.52 3.88
CA GLN A 72 -7.44 2.30 5.31
C GLN A 72 -6.17 1.76 5.98
N THR A 73 -5.51 0.80 5.34
CA THR A 73 -4.25 0.21 5.83
C THR A 73 -3.14 1.26 5.94
N ILE A 74 -2.95 2.09 4.91
CA ILE A 74 -1.96 3.16 4.89
C ILE A 74 -2.31 4.24 5.93
N ARG A 75 -3.58 4.60 6.09
CA ARG A 75 -4.02 5.53 7.16
C ARG A 75 -3.67 4.98 8.55
N ALA A 76 -3.94 3.70 8.81
CA ALA A 76 -3.61 3.07 10.09
C ALA A 76 -2.10 3.03 10.33
N ARG A 77 -1.31 2.72 9.29
CA ARG A 77 0.15 2.71 9.34
C ARG A 77 0.72 4.10 9.63
N ARG A 78 0.24 5.14 8.93
CA ARG A 78 0.61 6.55 9.19
C ARG A 78 0.34 6.94 10.64
N LYS A 79 -0.86 6.64 11.16
CA LYS A 79 -1.19 6.91 12.57
C LYS A 79 -0.22 6.22 13.52
N ARG A 80 0.09 4.93 13.30
CA ARG A 80 1.01 4.16 14.15
C ARG A 80 2.45 4.69 14.07
N HIS A 81 2.87 5.18 12.91
CA HIS A 81 4.18 5.80 12.71
C HIS A 81 4.36 7.02 13.64
N PHE A 82 3.46 8.00 13.57
CA PHE A 82 3.53 9.17 14.44
C PHE A 82 3.29 8.84 15.92
N ASN A 83 2.37 7.92 16.24
CA ASN A 83 2.13 7.51 17.63
C ASN A 83 3.32 6.76 18.25
N ALA A 84 4.25 6.25 17.45
CA ALA A 84 5.45 5.59 17.98
C ALA A 84 6.48 6.60 18.53
N GLU A 85 6.40 7.87 18.13
CA GLU A 85 7.30 8.94 18.59
C GLU A 85 7.09 9.27 20.07
N ASN A 86 5.86 9.13 20.57
CA ASN A 86 5.50 9.49 21.95
C ASN A 86 4.96 8.27 22.72
N GLN A 87 5.64 7.91 23.82
CA GLN A 87 5.29 6.73 24.63
C GLN A 87 3.83 6.72 25.09
N HIS A 88 3.26 7.87 25.48
CA HIS A 88 1.87 7.98 25.93
C HIS A 88 0.83 7.79 24.81
N THR A 89 1.23 7.86 23.53
CA THR A 89 0.34 7.58 22.38
C THR A 89 0.53 6.19 21.77
N ARG A 90 1.63 5.51 22.13
CA ARG A 90 1.93 4.15 21.71
C ARG A 90 0.95 3.18 22.39
N LYS A 91 0.52 2.16 21.64
CA LYS A 91 -0.43 1.14 22.13
C LYS A 91 0.29 -0.18 22.36
N LYS A 92 -0.19 -0.96 23.34
CA LYS A 92 0.23 -2.33 23.62
C LYS A 92 -0.92 -3.27 23.25
N SER A 93 -0.61 -4.38 22.60
CA SER A 93 -1.55 -5.50 22.46
C SER A 93 -1.46 -6.32 23.74
N ILE A 94 -2.59 -6.70 24.31
CA ILE A 94 -2.68 -7.61 25.44
C ILE A 94 -3.68 -8.69 25.06
N ASP A 95 -3.36 -9.93 25.38
CA ASP A 95 -4.31 -11.04 25.34
C ASP A 95 -4.89 -11.16 26.76
N LEU A 96 -6.22 -11.19 26.87
CA LEU A 96 -6.95 -11.28 28.14
C LEU A 96 -7.29 -12.73 28.49
#